data_AF-A0A0R2FI11-F1
#
_entry.id   AF-A0A0R2FI11-F1
#
_cell.length_a   1.000
_cell.length_b   1.000
_cell.length_c   1.000
_cell.angle_alpha   90.00
_cell.angle_beta   90.00
_cell.angle_gamma   90.00
#
_symmetry.space_group_name_H-M   'P 1'
#
loop_
_entity.id
_entity.type
_entity.pdbx_description
1 polymer ?
#
loop_
_entity_poly.entity_id
_entity_poly.type
_entity_poly.pdbx_seq_one_letter_code
_entity_poly.pdbx_strand_id
1 'polypeptide(L)'
;MYLSQKSRFVLLLAGNHRTDDPFFTASFWRERYRIHVQWYLVHLQRQQLLEVRTVQDASFYEWTQAGARVARDAAYLTGAYRRYVPGVVDLKTLRRVREQHAQLCDWQLVQWLLKNAEERALAQHQYEQLLLLKKHRLRLYQSLHLPKKSLRVLLQIMVTEMEALTFQKEQPSLAHYLSTYELQKVQELLEQLDLTLDDFMVLFGQFLDQQKLSIETPMTHFEMMSFVGFELVQNYDGLQELYQRIRERLLRPRNDTLDRAAE
;
A
#
# COMPACT_ATOMS: atom_id res chain seq x y z
N MET A 1 19.40 -30.61 2.11
CA MET A 1 20.22 -29.41 2.38
C MET A 1 19.34 -28.34 3.01
N TYR A 2 19.71 -27.82 4.19
CA TYR A 2 18.95 -26.74 4.84
C TYR A 2 19.57 -25.38 4.50
N LEU A 3 18.85 -24.55 3.74
CA LEU A 3 19.24 -23.16 3.45
C LEU A 3 18.41 -22.20 4.27
N SER A 4 19.08 -21.23 4.90
CA SER A 4 18.40 -20.13 5.58
C SER A 4 17.54 -19.32 4.60
N GLN A 5 16.48 -18.69 5.09
CA GLN A 5 15.63 -17.84 4.26
C GLN A 5 16.40 -16.68 3.61
N LYS A 6 17.38 -16.10 4.32
CA LYS A 6 18.27 -15.06 3.78
C LYS A 6 19.12 -15.58 2.63
N SER A 7 19.64 -16.81 2.73
CA SER A 7 20.39 -17.45 1.64
C SER A 7 19.50 -17.66 0.42
N ARG A 8 18.27 -18.15 0.62
CA ARG A 8 17.29 -18.34 -0.46
C ARG A 8 16.91 -17.02 -1.12
N PHE A 9 16.75 -15.96 -0.32
CA PHE A 9 16.46 -14.62 -0.82
C PHE A 9 17.60 -14.04 -1.65
N VAL A 10 18.84 -14.12 -1.16
CA VAL A 10 20.02 -13.68 -1.93
C VAL A 10 20.16 -14.50 -3.22
N LEU A 11 19.99 -15.83 -3.14
CA LEU A 11 20.00 -16.70 -4.32
C LEU A 11 18.98 -16.24 -5.36
N LEU A 12 17.73 -16.03 -4.95
CA LEU A 12 16.63 -15.56 -5.80
C LEU A 12 16.92 -14.22 -6.47
N LEU A 13 17.63 -13.32 -5.80
CA LEU A 13 17.94 -12.00 -6.34
C LEU A 13 19.23 -11.98 -7.17
N ALA A 14 20.15 -12.91 -6.94
CA ALA A 14 21.44 -12.92 -7.63
C ALA A 14 21.36 -13.45 -9.06
N GLY A 15 20.32 -14.22 -9.41
CA GLY A 15 20.20 -14.82 -10.73
C GLY A 15 20.23 -13.77 -11.85
N ASN A 16 21.17 -13.92 -12.77
CA ASN A 16 21.41 -13.08 -13.95
C ASN A 16 21.86 -11.64 -13.64
N HIS A 17 22.37 -11.38 -12.43
CA HIS A 17 23.00 -10.10 -12.10
C HIS A 17 24.49 -10.13 -12.38
N ARG A 18 25.06 -8.99 -12.76
CA ARG A 18 26.52 -8.85 -12.92
C ARG A 18 27.22 -8.98 -11.57
N THR A 19 28.39 -9.60 -11.54
CA THR A 19 29.16 -9.78 -10.29
C THR A 19 29.65 -8.47 -9.69
N ASP A 20 29.83 -7.44 -10.53
CA ASP A 20 30.24 -6.08 -10.15
C ASP A 20 29.05 -5.14 -9.90
N ASP A 21 27.81 -5.65 -9.91
CA ASP A 21 26.61 -4.85 -9.70
C ASP A 21 26.62 -4.16 -8.32
N PRO A 22 26.57 -2.81 -8.25
CA PRO A 22 26.48 -2.07 -6.99
C PRO A 22 25.27 -2.46 -6.15
N PHE A 23 24.25 -3.07 -6.76
CA PHE A 23 23.16 -3.74 -6.06
C PHE A 23 23.68 -4.60 -4.91
N PHE A 24 24.71 -5.42 -5.10
CA PHE A 24 25.18 -6.35 -4.06
C PHE A 24 25.98 -5.70 -2.92
N THR A 25 26.44 -4.46 -3.10
CA THR A 25 27.17 -3.71 -2.07
C THR A 25 26.31 -2.64 -1.39
N ALA A 26 25.09 -2.42 -1.88
CA ALA A 26 24.19 -1.40 -1.38
C ALA A 26 23.87 -1.56 0.12
N SER A 27 23.91 -0.45 0.86
CA SER A 27 23.70 -0.44 2.33
C SER A 27 22.29 -0.92 2.72
N PHE A 28 21.31 -0.76 1.84
CA PHE A 28 19.92 -1.12 2.12
C PHE A 28 19.73 -2.60 2.44
N TRP A 29 20.60 -3.51 1.99
CA TRP A 29 20.54 -4.93 2.39
C TRP A 29 20.76 -5.13 3.88
N ARG A 30 21.72 -4.39 4.42
CA ARG A 30 22.03 -4.41 5.84
C ARG A 30 20.95 -3.71 6.64
N GLU A 31 20.47 -2.57 6.17
CA GLU A 31 19.45 -1.77 6.87
C GLU A 31 18.08 -2.48 6.88
N ARG A 32 17.60 -2.95 5.73
CA ARG A 32 16.24 -3.52 5.58
C ARG A 32 16.15 -4.99 5.98
N TYR A 33 17.17 -5.79 5.64
CA TYR A 33 17.11 -7.25 5.80
C TYR A 33 18.17 -7.81 6.76
N ARG A 34 19.09 -6.97 7.25
CA ARG A 34 20.24 -7.41 8.07
C ARG A 34 21.04 -8.50 7.35
N ILE A 35 21.30 -8.29 6.05
CA ILE A 35 22.01 -9.23 5.17
C ILE A 35 23.37 -8.65 4.76
N HIS A 36 24.42 -9.47 4.86
CA HIS A 36 25.73 -9.21 4.25
C HIS A 36 25.83 -10.00 2.94
N VAL A 37 25.40 -9.40 1.83
CA VAL A 37 25.13 -10.13 0.58
C VAL A 37 26.35 -10.91 0.07
N GLN A 38 27.54 -10.29 0.08
CA GLN A 38 28.79 -10.91 -0.34
C GLN A 38 29.07 -12.25 0.38
N TRP A 39 28.81 -12.33 1.69
CA TRP A 39 28.99 -13.56 2.45
C TRP A 39 28.04 -14.67 1.95
N TYR A 40 26.79 -14.32 1.64
CA TYR A 40 25.81 -15.26 1.10
C TYR A 40 26.16 -15.70 -0.31
N LEU A 41 26.65 -14.80 -1.18
CA LEU A 41 27.06 -15.16 -2.55
C LEU A 41 28.19 -16.21 -2.54
N VAL A 42 29.25 -15.97 -1.76
CA VAL A 42 30.35 -16.94 -1.60
C VAL A 42 29.84 -18.27 -1.05
N HIS A 43 28.94 -18.24 -0.06
CA HIS A 43 28.35 -19.45 0.48
C HIS A 43 27.53 -20.22 -0.58
N LEU A 44 26.70 -19.53 -1.36
CA LEU A 44 25.87 -20.14 -2.41
C LEU A 44 26.71 -20.74 -3.55
N GLN A 45 27.84 -20.11 -3.90
CA GLN A 45 28.79 -20.67 -4.87
C GLN A 45 29.46 -21.93 -4.34
N ARG A 46 29.91 -21.94 -3.08
CA ARG A 46 30.48 -23.14 -2.44
C ARG A 46 29.49 -24.30 -2.39
N GLN A 47 28.20 -23.99 -2.28
CA GLN A 47 27.11 -24.97 -2.30
C GLN A 47 26.65 -25.36 -3.72
N GLN A 48 27.33 -24.88 -4.77
CA GLN A 48 27.00 -25.15 -6.18
C GLN A 48 25.56 -24.75 -6.56
N LEU A 49 25.03 -23.70 -5.94
CA LEU A 49 23.71 -23.13 -6.26
C LEU A 49 23.81 -21.90 -7.16
N LEU A 50 24.95 -21.21 -7.12
CA LEU A 50 25.32 -20.15 -8.04
C LEU A 50 26.65 -20.50 -8.70
N GLU A 51 26.77 -20.13 -9.95
CA GLU A 51 28.04 -20.13 -10.68
C GLU A 51 28.29 -18.75 -11.28
N VAL A 52 29.55 -18.48 -11.63
CA VAL A 52 29.90 -17.25 -12.34
C VAL A 52 30.18 -17.61 -13.77
N ARG A 53 29.45 -16.97 -14.68
CA ARG A 53 29.65 -17.12 -16.12
C ARG A 53 30.14 -15.80 -16.69
N THR A 54 31.18 -15.88 -17.51
CA THR A 54 31.72 -14.71 -18.21
C THR A 54 31.23 -14.69 -19.65
N VAL A 55 30.63 -13.59 -20.07
CA VAL A 55 30.14 -13.33 -21.43
C VAL A 55 30.66 -11.97 -21.85
N GLN A 56 31.44 -11.91 -22.93
CA GLN A 56 31.93 -10.66 -23.53
C GLN A 56 32.52 -9.69 -22.47
N ASP A 57 33.50 -10.17 -21.71
CA ASP A 57 34.22 -9.43 -20.67
C ASP A 57 33.39 -9.00 -19.44
N ALA A 58 32.13 -9.44 -19.32
CA ALA A 58 31.31 -9.25 -18.14
C ALA A 58 31.03 -10.59 -17.44
N SER A 59 31.14 -10.60 -16.11
CA SER A 59 30.86 -11.76 -15.28
C SER A 59 29.48 -11.64 -14.63
N PHE A 60 28.70 -12.71 -14.67
CA PHE A 60 27.33 -12.78 -14.17
C PHE A 60 27.19 -13.94 -13.18
N TYR A 61 26.37 -13.73 -12.15
CA TYR A 61 25.88 -14.82 -11.32
C TYR A 61 24.75 -15.54 -12.05
N GLU A 62 24.93 -16.81 -12.37
CA GLU A 62 23.90 -17.67 -12.96
C GLU A 62 23.47 -18.75 -11.96
N TRP A 63 22.20 -19.13 -12.01
CA TRP A 63 21.71 -20.26 -11.23
C TRP A 63 22.15 -21.57 -11.87
N THR A 64 22.75 -22.44 -11.08
CA THR A 64 22.87 -23.85 -11.48
C THR A 64 21.48 -24.50 -11.53
N GLN A 65 21.36 -25.71 -12.07
CA GLN A 65 20.08 -26.43 -12.06
C GLN A 65 19.52 -26.63 -10.64
N ALA A 66 20.40 -26.87 -9.66
CA ALA A 66 20.03 -26.97 -8.25
C ALA A 66 19.61 -25.61 -7.68
N GLY A 67 20.36 -24.55 -8.00
CA GLY A 67 20.03 -23.17 -7.64
C GLY A 67 18.66 -22.74 -8.16
N ALA A 68 18.35 -23.03 -9.41
CA ALA A 68 17.09 -22.68 -10.05
C ALA A 68 15.88 -23.40 -9.42
N ARG A 69 16.06 -24.61 -8.89
CA ARG A 69 15.00 -25.29 -8.10
C ARG A 69 14.74 -24.55 -6.80
N VAL A 70 15.80 -24.25 -6.04
CA VAL A 70 15.68 -23.52 -4.77
C VAL A 70 15.11 -22.10 -4.97
N ALA A 71 15.55 -21.40 -6.03
CA ALA A 71 15.06 -20.07 -6.36
C ALA A 71 13.55 -20.09 -6.69
N ARG A 72 13.07 -21.09 -7.44
CA ARG A 72 11.64 -21.27 -7.72
C ARG A 72 10.83 -21.50 -6.45
N ASP A 73 11.31 -22.36 -5.54
CA ASP A 73 10.64 -22.58 -4.24
C ASP A 73 10.65 -21.33 -3.35
N ALA A 74 11.63 -20.45 -3.57
CA ALA A 74 11.80 -19.19 -2.86
C ALA A 74 11.11 -18.00 -3.55
N ALA A 75 10.41 -18.19 -4.67
CA ALA A 75 9.84 -17.10 -5.47
C ALA A 75 8.92 -16.17 -4.66
N TYR A 76 8.23 -16.69 -3.64
CA TYR A 76 7.41 -15.90 -2.71
C TYR A 76 8.19 -14.84 -1.90
N LEU A 77 9.52 -14.89 -1.91
CA LEU A 77 10.35 -13.88 -1.27
C LEU A 77 10.52 -12.63 -2.15
N THR A 78 10.13 -12.67 -3.45
CA THR A 78 10.21 -11.45 -4.28
C THR A 78 9.27 -10.37 -3.79
N GLY A 79 8.13 -10.73 -3.18
CA GLY A 79 7.25 -9.80 -2.47
C GLY A 79 7.98 -9.00 -1.39
N ALA A 80 8.89 -9.63 -0.63
CA ALA A 80 9.68 -8.96 0.43
C ALA A 80 10.60 -7.87 -0.12
N TYR A 81 11.09 -8.06 -1.36
CA TYR A 81 11.98 -7.13 -2.04
C TYR A 81 11.19 -5.99 -2.69
N ARG A 82 10.23 -6.33 -3.55
CA ARG A 82 9.49 -5.37 -4.38
C ARG A 82 8.49 -4.54 -3.58
N ARG A 83 8.00 -5.07 -2.45
CA ARG A 83 6.89 -4.50 -1.68
C ARG A 83 7.24 -4.33 -0.21
N TYR A 84 8.52 -4.11 0.09
CA TYR A 84 9.01 -3.95 1.45
C TYR A 84 8.24 -2.86 2.21
N VAL A 85 7.69 -3.25 3.36
CA VAL A 85 7.07 -2.36 4.34
C VAL A 85 7.54 -2.82 5.71
N PRO A 86 8.33 -2.03 6.46
CA PRO A 86 8.90 -2.46 7.73
C PRO A 86 7.85 -3.01 8.70
N GLY A 87 8.08 -4.21 9.24
CA GLY A 87 7.17 -4.85 10.21
C GLY A 87 5.84 -5.37 9.64
N VAL A 88 5.61 -5.19 8.33
CA VAL A 88 4.42 -5.68 7.63
C VAL A 88 4.81 -6.64 6.52
N VAL A 89 5.56 -6.16 5.53
CA VAL A 89 6.08 -6.96 4.41
C VAL A 89 7.60 -7.04 4.55
N ASP A 90 8.06 -8.05 5.28
CA ASP A 90 9.47 -8.38 5.43
C ASP A 90 9.68 -9.91 5.36
N LEU A 91 10.95 -10.36 5.37
CA LEU A 91 11.26 -11.78 5.27
C LEU A 91 10.62 -12.60 6.41
N LYS A 92 10.65 -12.08 7.65
CA LYS A 92 10.16 -12.79 8.83
C LYS A 92 8.64 -12.95 8.76
N THR A 93 7.91 -11.88 8.43
CA THR A 93 6.45 -11.91 8.32
C THR A 93 6.00 -12.79 7.16
N LEU A 94 6.64 -12.67 5.99
CA LEU A 94 6.30 -13.50 4.82
C LEU A 94 6.50 -14.99 5.08
N ARG A 95 7.58 -15.39 5.77
CA ARG A 95 7.78 -16.79 6.12
C ARG A 95 6.64 -17.34 6.96
N ARG A 96 6.30 -16.63 8.04
CA ARG A 96 5.25 -17.04 8.97
C ARG A 96 3.90 -17.19 8.27
N VAL A 97 3.54 -16.22 7.43
CA VAL A 97 2.28 -16.25 6.67
C VAL A 97 2.31 -17.35 5.61
N ARG A 98 3.43 -17.55 4.92
CA ARG A 98 3.59 -18.64 3.93
C ARG A 98 3.40 -20.02 4.56
N GLU A 99 3.92 -20.22 5.77
CA GLU A 99 3.76 -21.47 6.53
C GLU A 99 2.28 -21.72 6.89
N GLN A 100 1.52 -20.67 7.18
CA GLN A 100 0.08 -20.74 7.50
C GLN A 100 -0.83 -20.80 6.26
N HIS A 101 -0.37 -20.26 5.14
CA HIS A 101 -1.15 -20.07 3.92
C HIS A 101 -0.37 -20.54 2.68
N ALA A 102 0.00 -21.82 2.65
CA ALA A 102 0.81 -22.43 1.59
C ALA A 102 0.15 -22.40 0.19
N GLN A 103 -1.15 -22.16 0.11
CA GLN A 103 -1.91 -22.03 -1.14
C GLN A 103 -1.80 -20.64 -1.79
N LEU A 104 -1.41 -19.60 -1.04
CA LEU A 104 -1.34 -18.24 -1.57
C LEU A 104 -0.07 -18.04 -2.39
N CYS A 105 -0.22 -17.49 -3.59
CA CYS A 105 0.92 -17.06 -4.39
C CYS A 105 1.53 -15.75 -3.83
N ASP A 106 2.68 -15.33 -4.38
CA ASP A 106 3.49 -14.23 -3.83
C ASP A 106 2.71 -12.92 -3.61
N TRP A 107 2.01 -12.43 -4.64
CA TRP A 107 1.26 -11.19 -4.52
C TRP A 107 0.07 -11.30 -3.55
N GLN A 108 -0.52 -12.49 -3.41
CA GLN A 108 -1.61 -12.73 -2.46
C GLN A 108 -1.10 -12.73 -1.02
N LEU A 109 0.12 -13.21 -0.77
CA LEU A 109 0.76 -13.11 0.55
C LEU A 109 1.00 -11.65 0.93
N VAL A 110 1.50 -10.83 0.00
CA VAL A 110 1.68 -9.38 0.22
C VAL A 110 0.33 -8.71 0.49
N GLN A 111 -0.71 -9.01 -0.32
CA GLN A 111 -2.05 -8.47 -0.12
C GLN A 111 -2.61 -8.85 1.27
N TRP A 112 -2.41 -10.11 1.69
CA TRP A 112 -2.84 -10.60 2.99
C TRP A 112 -2.15 -9.84 4.12
N LEU A 113 -0.82 -9.66 4.04
CA LEU A 113 -0.05 -8.92 5.03
C LEU A 113 -0.49 -7.46 5.15
N LEU A 114 -0.73 -6.79 4.01
CA LEU A 114 -1.21 -5.42 3.97
C LEU A 114 -2.60 -5.30 4.60
N LYS A 115 -3.55 -6.18 4.24
CA LYS A 115 -4.90 -6.17 4.82
C LYS A 115 -4.90 -6.36 6.33
N ASN A 116 -4.16 -7.35 6.84
CA ASN A 116 -4.05 -7.57 8.29
C ASN A 116 -3.36 -6.41 9.01
N ALA A 117 -2.43 -5.71 8.36
CA ALA A 117 -1.84 -4.50 8.92
C ALA A 117 -2.82 -3.32 8.92
N GLU A 118 -3.63 -3.17 7.87
CA GLU A 118 -4.69 -2.16 7.81
C GLU A 118 -5.73 -2.37 8.91
N GLU A 119 -6.20 -3.60 9.10
CA GLU A 119 -7.16 -3.93 10.16
C GLU A 119 -6.60 -3.62 11.55
N ARG A 120 -5.32 -3.93 11.80
CA ARG A 120 -4.64 -3.58 13.05
C ARG A 120 -4.47 -2.07 13.22
N ALA A 121 -4.06 -1.36 12.17
CA ALA A 121 -3.89 0.10 12.21
C ALA A 121 -5.23 0.79 12.48
N LEU A 122 -6.32 0.32 11.85
CA LEU A 122 -7.68 0.82 12.10
C LEU A 122 -8.11 0.56 13.55
N ALA A 123 -7.92 -0.67 14.07
CA ALA A 123 -8.27 -1.01 15.45
C ALA A 123 -7.47 -0.23 16.50
N GLN A 124 -6.28 0.27 16.13
CA GLN A 124 -5.41 1.09 16.98
C GLN A 124 -5.56 2.60 16.73
N HIS A 125 -6.51 3.01 15.88
CA HIS A 125 -6.71 4.41 15.46
C HIS A 125 -5.45 5.07 14.87
N GLN A 126 -4.58 4.29 14.22
CA GLN A 126 -3.35 4.76 13.57
C GLN A 126 -3.64 5.15 12.11
N TYR A 127 -4.35 6.25 11.92
CA TYR A 127 -4.83 6.68 10.60
C TYR A 127 -3.71 6.93 9.58
N GLU A 128 -2.60 7.55 9.99
CA GLU A 128 -1.44 7.77 9.10
C GLU A 128 -0.86 6.46 8.57
N GLN A 129 -0.69 5.47 9.46
CA GLN A 129 -0.21 4.15 9.08
C GLN A 129 -1.22 3.42 8.20
N LEU A 130 -2.51 3.50 8.52
CA LEU A 130 -3.58 2.95 7.70
C LEU A 130 -3.55 3.52 6.28
N LEU A 131 -3.34 4.83 6.15
CA LEU A 131 -3.23 5.52 4.87
C LEU A 131 -2.04 5.03 4.06
N LEU A 132 -0.86 4.95 4.69
CA LEU A 132 0.36 4.45 4.07
C LEU A 132 0.16 3.02 3.55
N LEU A 133 -0.47 2.15 4.34
CA LEU A 133 -0.76 0.76 3.97
C LEU A 133 -1.72 0.66 2.77
N LYS A 134 -2.79 1.47 2.75
CA LYS A 134 -3.70 1.54 1.60
C LYS A 134 -2.97 2.03 0.34
N LYS A 135 -2.06 3.02 0.44
CA LYS A 135 -1.22 3.49 -0.68
C LYS A 135 -0.30 2.37 -1.19
N HIS A 136 0.28 1.55 -0.31
CA HIS A 136 1.03 0.36 -0.71
C HIS A 136 0.16 -0.68 -1.43
N ARG A 137 -1.08 -0.89 -0.98
CA ARG A 137 -2.04 -1.79 -1.64
C ARG A 137 -2.50 -1.27 -3.00
N LEU A 138 -2.69 0.04 -3.15
CA LEU A 138 -2.97 0.68 -4.44
C LEU A 138 -1.83 0.38 -5.43
N ARG A 139 -0.58 0.64 -5.03
CA ARG A 139 0.61 0.33 -5.85
C ARG A 139 0.72 -1.15 -6.19
N LEU A 140 0.27 -2.06 -5.29
CA LEU A 140 0.25 -3.50 -5.56
C LEU A 140 -0.72 -3.80 -6.70
N TYR A 141 -1.98 -3.38 -6.59
CA TYR A 141 -2.99 -3.65 -7.61
C TYR A 141 -2.69 -2.99 -8.95
N GLN A 142 -2.07 -1.81 -8.96
CA GLN A 142 -1.62 -1.14 -10.18
C GLN A 142 -0.57 -1.98 -10.92
N SER A 143 0.44 -2.52 -10.23
CA SER A 143 1.44 -3.39 -10.89
C SER A 143 0.90 -4.71 -11.40
N LEU A 144 -0.25 -5.13 -10.90
CA LEU A 144 -0.94 -6.34 -11.32
C LEU A 144 -1.97 -6.04 -12.41
N HIS A 145 -2.07 -4.79 -12.88
CA HIS A 145 -3.06 -4.32 -13.84
C HIS A 145 -4.50 -4.67 -13.41
N LEU A 146 -4.84 -4.41 -12.15
CA LEU A 146 -6.17 -4.64 -11.57
C LEU A 146 -6.90 -3.29 -11.35
N PRO A 147 -7.39 -2.62 -12.41
CA PRO A 147 -7.89 -1.25 -12.31
C PRO A 147 -9.12 -1.13 -11.41
N LYS A 148 -10.08 -2.06 -11.47
CA LYS A 148 -11.26 -2.06 -10.57
C LYS A 148 -10.89 -2.17 -9.08
N LYS A 149 -9.89 -3.00 -8.75
CA LYS A 149 -9.40 -3.12 -7.36
C LYS A 149 -8.62 -1.88 -6.95
N SER A 150 -7.86 -1.29 -7.87
CA SER A 150 -7.10 -0.05 -7.65
C SER A 150 -8.04 1.11 -7.36
N LEU A 151 -9.09 1.29 -8.17
CA LEU A 151 -10.12 2.29 -7.97
C LEU A 151 -10.78 2.13 -6.60
N ARG A 152 -11.20 0.92 -6.24
CA ARG A 152 -11.80 0.66 -4.91
C ARG A 152 -10.86 1.03 -3.75
N VAL A 153 -9.55 0.78 -3.88
CA VAL A 153 -8.58 1.20 -2.85
C VAL A 153 -8.40 2.70 -2.84
N LEU A 154 -8.45 3.36 -4.00
CA LEU A 154 -8.38 4.81 -4.09
C LEU A 154 -9.58 5.46 -3.37
N LEU A 155 -10.80 4.98 -3.60
CA LEU A 155 -11.99 5.42 -2.86
C LEU A 155 -11.81 5.23 -1.33
N GLN A 156 -11.22 4.09 -0.92
CA GLN A 156 -10.90 3.84 0.48
C GLN A 156 -9.82 4.75 1.05
N ILE A 157 -8.89 5.26 0.23
CA ILE A 157 -7.89 6.26 0.65
C ILE A 157 -8.59 7.59 0.87
N MET A 158 -9.41 8.03 -0.09
CA MET A 158 -10.16 9.29 0.00
C MET A 158 -11.02 9.35 1.26
N VAL A 159 -11.78 8.28 1.55
CA VAL A 159 -12.58 8.20 2.77
C VAL A 159 -11.71 8.25 4.02
N THR A 160 -10.61 7.49 4.07
CA THR A 160 -9.73 7.51 5.23
C THR A 160 -9.00 8.85 5.41
N GLU A 161 -8.65 9.56 4.33
CA GLU A 161 -8.11 10.92 4.39
C GLU A 161 -9.14 11.86 5.00
N MET A 162 -10.39 11.85 4.51
CA MET A 162 -11.47 12.67 5.07
C MET A 162 -11.80 12.32 6.53
N GLU A 163 -11.76 11.03 6.91
CA GLU A 163 -11.94 10.59 8.30
C GLU A 163 -10.75 10.94 9.20
N ALA A 164 -9.52 11.04 8.69
CA ALA A 164 -8.37 11.42 9.50
C ALA A 164 -8.40 12.91 9.91
N LEU A 165 -9.01 13.77 9.08
CA LEU A 165 -9.16 15.21 9.35
C LEU A 165 -9.97 15.51 10.61
N THR A 166 -10.80 14.57 11.01
CA THR A 166 -11.77 14.71 12.09
C THR A 166 -11.11 14.57 13.46
N PHE A 167 -10.02 13.82 13.51
CA PHE A 167 -9.24 13.54 14.72
C PHE A 167 -8.12 14.57 14.95
N GLN A 168 -7.71 15.33 13.93
CA GLN A 168 -6.76 16.43 14.07
C GLN A 168 -7.51 17.69 14.54
N LYS A 169 -7.49 17.95 15.85
CA LYS A 169 -8.17 19.08 16.51
C LYS A 169 -7.63 20.46 16.12
N GLU A 170 -6.52 20.53 15.39
CA GLU A 170 -5.93 21.78 14.91
C GLU A 170 -6.23 21.96 13.43
N GLN A 171 -6.55 23.20 13.06
CA GLN A 171 -7.20 23.57 11.81
C GLN A 171 -6.61 22.86 10.59
N PRO A 172 -7.45 22.24 9.74
CA PRO A 172 -6.98 21.66 8.49
C PRO A 172 -6.37 22.77 7.61
N SER A 173 -5.05 22.74 7.40
CA SER A 173 -4.40 23.60 6.40
C SER A 173 -4.88 23.20 5.00
N LEU A 174 -5.72 24.06 4.41
CA LEU A 174 -6.38 24.01 3.10
C LEU A 174 -5.58 23.50 1.89
N ALA A 175 -4.28 23.23 2.01
CA ALA A 175 -3.41 23.03 0.87
C ALA A 175 -3.42 21.62 0.27
N HIS A 176 -3.53 20.51 1.02
CA HIS A 176 -3.22 19.18 0.46
C HIS A 176 -4.06 18.06 1.10
N TYR A 177 -5.21 17.72 0.51
CA TYR A 177 -6.07 16.65 1.06
C TYR A 177 -6.20 15.43 0.16
N LEU A 178 -6.57 15.65 -1.10
CA LEU A 178 -6.16 14.72 -2.14
C LEU A 178 -4.85 15.29 -2.65
N SER A 179 -3.73 14.58 -2.45
CA SER A 179 -2.51 15.07 -3.08
C SER A 179 -2.75 15.03 -4.59
N THR A 180 -2.13 15.95 -5.33
CA THR A 180 -2.21 16.00 -6.79
C THR A 180 -1.96 14.61 -7.41
N TYR A 181 -1.19 13.77 -6.74
CA TYR A 181 -0.98 12.37 -7.08
C TYR A 181 -2.27 11.52 -7.03
N GLU A 182 -3.09 11.56 -5.97
CA GLU A 182 -4.34 10.79 -5.92
C GLU A 182 -5.31 11.22 -7.03
N LEU A 183 -5.43 12.53 -7.30
CA LEU A 183 -6.30 13.05 -8.38
C LEU A 183 -5.83 12.57 -9.76
N GLN A 184 -4.52 12.61 -10.02
CA GLN A 184 -3.94 12.03 -11.24
C GLN A 184 -4.24 10.53 -11.35
N LYS A 185 -4.17 9.79 -10.23
CA LYS A 185 -4.51 8.36 -10.22
C LYS A 185 -5.99 8.09 -10.46
N VAL A 186 -6.90 8.98 -10.06
CA VAL A 186 -8.31 8.86 -10.45
C VAL A 186 -8.41 8.92 -11.97
N GLN A 187 -7.86 9.97 -12.59
CA GLN A 187 -7.93 10.16 -14.04
C GLN A 187 -7.35 8.97 -14.81
N GLU A 188 -6.14 8.51 -14.45
CA GLU A 188 -5.52 7.33 -15.06
C GLU A 188 -6.39 6.07 -14.97
N LEU A 189 -7.07 5.87 -13.83
CA LEU A 189 -7.91 4.69 -13.62
C LEU A 189 -9.24 4.79 -14.35
N LEU A 190 -9.80 5.99 -14.48
CA LEU A 190 -11.02 6.22 -15.25
C LEU A 190 -10.79 5.97 -16.74
N GLU A 191 -9.68 6.47 -17.29
CA GLU A 191 -9.27 6.18 -18.66
C GLU A 191 -9.08 4.68 -18.90
N GLN A 192 -8.41 3.96 -17.97
CA GLN A 192 -8.22 2.51 -18.07
C GLN A 192 -9.54 1.71 -17.99
N LEU A 193 -10.57 2.27 -17.37
CA LEU A 193 -11.86 1.61 -17.17
C LEU A 193 -12.92 2.07 -18.18
N ASP A 194 -12.58 3.02 -19.07
CA ASP A 194 -13.52 3.69 -19.97
C ASP A 194 -14.70 4.32 -19.21
N LEU A 195 -14.38 5.02 -18.12
CA LEU A 195 -15.36 5.67 -17.24
C LEU A 195 -15.22 7.19 -17.32
N THR A 196 -16.36 7.87 -17.18
CA THR A 196 -16.41 9.33 -17.06
C THR A 196 -16.24 9.78 -15.61
N LEU A 197 -16.09 11.10 -15.41
CA LEU A 197 -16.13 11.71 -14.08
C LEU A 197 -17.49 11.50 -13.40
N ASP A 198 -18.59 11.54 -14.15
CA ASP A 198 -19.93 11.31 -13.60
C ASP A 198 -20.09 9.87 -13.12
N ASP A 199 -19.58 8.90 -13.88
CA ASP A 199 -19.54 7.49 -13.46
C ASP A 199 -18.73 7.32 -12.17
N PHE A 200 -17.59 8.03 -12.06
CA PHE A 200 -16.79 8.03 -10.84
C PHE A 200 -17.59 8.54 -9.64
N MET A 201 -18.31 9.65 -9.80
CA MET A 201 -19.13 10.21 -8.72
C MET A 201 -20.26 9.24 -8.32
N VAL A 202 -20.92 8.59 -9.27
CA VAL A 202 -21.93 7.56 -8.97
C VAL A 202 -21.30 6.39 -8.20
N LEU A 203 -20.14 5.88 -8.65
CA LEU A 203 -19.42 4.81 -7.97
C LEU A 203 -18.97 5.21 -6.56
N PHE A 204 -18.55 6.46 -6.38
CA PHE A 204 -18.13 6.97 -5.09
C PHE A 204 -19.32 7.09 -4.13
N GLY A 205 -20.47 7.57 -4.58
CA GLY A 205 -21.71 7.61 -3.79
C GLY A 205 -22.15 6.22 -3.35
N GLN A 206 -22.21 5.27 -4.28
CA GLN A 206 -22.52 3.86 -3.97
C GLN A 206 -21.51 3.25 -2.99
N PHE A 207 -20.23 3.63 -3.11
CA PHE A 207 -19.20 3.16 -2.20
C PHE A 207 -19.39 3.71 -0.78
N LEU A 208 -19.75 4.98 -0.64
CA LEU A 208 -20.06 5.63 0.64
C LEU A 208 -21.28 4.98 1.30
N ASP A 209 -22.34 4.70 0.55
CA ASP A 209 -23.54 4.03 1.07
C ASP A 209 -23.25 2.61 1.61
N GLN A 210 -22.19 1.97 1.09
CA GLN A 210 -21.71 0.68 1.58
C GLN A 210 -20.76 0.79 2.78
N GLN A 211 -20.23 1.97 3.09
CA GLN A 211 -19.38 2.17 4.25
C GLN A 211 -20.22 2.36 5.51
N LYS A 212 -19.85 1.65 6.58
CA LYS A 212 -20.28 2.03 7.92
C LYS A 212 -19.41 3.19 8.38
N LEU A 213 -19.78 4.40 8.01
CA LEU A 213 -19.11 5.58 8.55
C LEU A 213 -19.26 5.55 10.08
N SER A 214 -18.19 5.91 10.77
CA SER A 214 -18.24 6.04 12.22
C SER A 214 -19.22 7.14 12.60
N ILE A 215 -19.93 6.97 13.72
CA ILE A 215 -20.85 8.02 14.25
C ILE A 215 -20.10 9.34 14.52
N GLU A 216 -18.77 9.26 14.67
CA GLU A 216 -17.85 10.37 14.89
C GLU A 216 -17.38 11.06 13.60
N THR A 217 -17.82 10.61 12.43
CA THR A 217 -17.46 11.24 11.16
C THR A 217 -18.22 12.58 11.02
N PRO A 218 -17.51 13.73 10.97
CA PRO A 218 -18.09 15.05 11.01
C PRO A 218 -18.62 15.51 9.65
N MET A 219 -18.37 14.75 8.57
CA MET A 219 -18.91 15.01 7.24
C MET A 219 -20.00 13.98 6.91
N THR A 220 -21.09 14.45 6.32
CA THR A 220 -22.14 13.64 5.73
C THR A 220 -21.70 13.05 4.38
N HIS A 221 -22.41 12.04 3.88
CA HIS A 221 -22.13 11.46 2.54
C HIS A 221 -22.16 12.55 1.45
N PHE A 222 -23.14 13.45 1.52
CA PHE A 222 -23.27 14.55 0.56
C PHE A 222 -22.05 15.49 0.59
N GLU A 223 -21.53 15.79 1.77
CA GLU A 223 -20.35 16.65 1.91
C GLU A 223 -19.08 15.96 1.44
N MET A 224 -18.92 14.67 1.72
CA MET A 224 -17.80 13.88 1.18
C MET A 224 -17.83 13.83 -0.36
N MET A 225 -19.02 13.63 -0.93
CA MET A 225 -19.24 13.68 -2.37
C MET A 225 -18.90 15.06 -2.95
N SER A 226 -19.42 16.12 -2.34
CA SER A 226 -19.17 17.50 -2.78
C SER A 226 -17.69 17.85 -2.68
N PHE A 227 -17.02 17.40 -1.62
CA PHE A 227 -15.60 17.60 -1.40
C PHE A 227 -14.78 17.00 -2.55
N VAL A 228 -14.97 15.70 -2.83
CA VAL A 228 -14.26 15.03 -3.92
C VAL A 228 -14.60 15.63 -5.28
N GLY A 229 -15.87 16.00 -5.50
CA GLY A 229 -16.31 16.65 -6.73
C GLY A 229 -15.58 17.98 -6.96
N PHE A 230 -15.54 18.86 -5.95
CA PHE A 230 -14.86 20.15 -6.05
C PHE A 230 -13.34 20.01 -6.22
N GLU A 231 -12.70 19.05 -5.54
CA GLU A 231 -11.26 18.76 -5.74
C GLU A 231 -10.96 18.31 -7.18
N LEU A 232 -11.81 17.46 -7.77
CA LEU A 232 -11.61 16.96 -9.13
C LEU A 232 -11.74 18.05 -10.20
N VAL A 233 -12.63 19.02 -10.00
CA VAL A 233 -12.80 20.17 -10.91
C VAL A 233 -11.98 21.40 -10.48
N GLN A 234 -11.15 21.28 -9.45
CA GLN A 234 -10.32 22.37 -8.89
C GLN A 234 -11.14 23.62 -8.50
N ASN A 235 -12.36 23.43 -7.99
CA ASN A 235 -13.22 24.51 -7.50
C ASN A 235 -12.88 24.86 -6.05
N TYR A 236 -11.84 25.68 -5.86
CA TYR A 236 -11.36 26.09 -4.55
C TYR A 236 -12.38 26.91 -3.75
N ASP A 237 -13.18 27.75 -4.41
CA ASP A 237 -14.20 28.56 -3.74
C ASP A 237 -15.30 27.67 -3.16
N GLY A 238 -15.77 26.67 -3.94
CA GLY A 238 -16.73 25.68 -3.48
C GLY A 238 -16.22 24.83 -2.31
N LEU A 239 -14.93 24.48 -2.31
CA LEU A 239 -14.28 23.80 -1.17
C LEU A 239 -14.31 24.67 0.08
N GLN A 240 -13.95 25.96 -0.01
CA GLN A 240 -13.96 26.87 1.12
C GLN A 240 -15.36 27.02 1.73
N GLU A 241 -16.40 27.19 0.89
CA GLU A 241 -17.79 27.27 1.36
C GLU A 241 -18.27 25.97 2.02
N LEU A 242 -17.90 24.82 1.46
CA LEU A 242 -18.24 23.51 2.02
C LEU A 242 -17.61 23.34 3.41
N TYR A 243 -16.34 23.72 3.55
CA TYR A 243 -15.64 23.68 4.83
C TYR A 243 -16.25 24.61 5.87
N GLN A 244 -16.60 25.84 5.50
CA GLN A 244 -17.28 26.77 6.41
C GLN A 244 -18.59 26.17 6.92
N ARG A 245 -19.40 25.60 6.04
CA ARG A 245 -20.67 24.92 6.41
C ARG A 245 -20.45 23.75 7.37
N ILE A 246 -19.47 22.89 7.10
CA ILE A 246 -19.13 21.77 7.97
C ILE A 246 -18.70 22.29 9.34
N ARG A 247 -17.81 23.30 9.38
CA ARG A 247 -17.31 23.90 10.62
C ARG A 247 -18.42 24.53 11.45
N GLU A 248 -19.31 25.29 10.82
CA GLU A 248 -20.46 25.90 11.50
C GLU A 248 -21.37 24.85 12.12
N ARG A 249 -21.63 23.73 11.41
CA ARG A 249 -22.41 22.63 11.97
C ARG A 249 -21.72 21.99 13.18
N LEU A 250 -20.41 21.77 13.12
CA LEU A 250 -19.66 21.14 14.21
C LEU A 250 -19.52 22.03 15.45
N LEU A 251 -19.46 23.35 15.25
CA LEU A 251 -19.38 24.32 16.35
C LEU A 251 -20.74 24.65 16.97
N ARG A 252 -21.86 24.30 16.33
CA ARG A 252 -23.18 24.44 16.96
C ARG A 252 -23.27 23.46 18.13
N PRO A 253 -23.45 23.93 19.38
CA PRO A 253 -23.72 23.03 20.49
C PRO A 253 -24.99 22.23 20.16
N ARG A 254 -24.92 20.90 20.28
CA ARG A 254 -26.14 20.08 20.35
C ARG A 254 -26.94 20.60 21.54
N ASN A 255 -28.01 21.34 21.29
CA ASN A 255 -28.99 21.69 22.31
C ASN A 255 -29.76 20.41 22.70
N ASP A 256 -29.13 19.50 23.43
CA ASP A 256 -29.75 18.29 24.00
C ASP A 256 -30.52 18.60 25.30
N THR A 257 -31.06 19.81 25.45
CA THR A 257 -31.83 20.23 26.65
C THR A 257 -33.13 20.97 26.32
N LEU A 258 -33.89 20.52 25.31
CA LEU A 258 -35.29 20.96 25.16
C LEU A 258 -36.34 19.84 25.06
N ASP A 259 -35.97 18.56 24.96
CA ASP A 259 -36.95 17.45 24.93
C ASP A 259 -36.97 16.57 26.20
N ARG A 260 -36.36 17.02 27.31
CA ARG A 260 -36.54 16.39 28.64
C ARG A 260 -37.42 17.20 29.60
N ALA A 261 -38.07 18.26 29.11
CA ALA A 261 -39.00 19.07 29.90
C ALA A 261 -40.47 18.92 29.43
N ALA A 262 -40.75 17.97 28.53
CA ALA A 262 -42.10 17.72 28.04
C ALA A 262 -42.39 16.22 27.88
N GLU A 263 -42.07 15.42 28.90
CA GLU A 263 -42.74 14.14 29.20
C GLU A 263 -42.43 13.66 30.63
#